data_AF-A0A7C8YZY0-F1
#
_entry.id   AF-A0A7C8YZY0-F1
#
_cell.length_a   1.000
_cell.length_b   1.000
_cell.length_c   1.000
_cell.angle_alpha   90.00
_cell.angle_beta   90.00
_cell.angle_gamma   90.00
#
_symmetry.space_group_name_H-M   'P 1'
#
loop_
_entity.id
_entity.type
_entity.pdbx_description
1 polymer ?
#
loop_
_entity_poly.entity_id
_entity_poly.type
_entity_poly.pdbx_seq_one_letter_code
_entity_poly.pdbx_strand_id
1 'polypeptide(L)'
;QLLSRWTGRIWEQCAWKFSRPCKDQAPDASNNTSTLYSDYEKVVRYNYSAEERRALVELVGYVKSISSMMQRCDTLVADALWETIHAEVQDFVQNTLATMLRTTFRRKKDISRILSDMRTLSADWMANTAKQDIELKPLQQDGEEGRGSCLYPRPVAPTPAQVHCLQFLIYEVVSGGNLRRPGGLFSNSGSEIPVDDLKQLETFFYKLGFFLHILDYTASIASLTDLGFLWFREFYLETSRVIQFPIECSLPWMLVDYVLESQNGGLIESVLMPFDIYNDAAQQALTVLKQRFLYDEIEAEVDHCFDTFVAKLCETIFTYYKSWAARDLLDPSFLFAVDNGEKYLVQPMRFNALFKMTRVKLLGRSIDLRCLISQRMNKMFRENLEFLFDRFESQDICAIVELENLINILKHFHKLLSRDLTIDSFDLIFSEMQENISLVSYSSRLAYQIWTEMQNDFLPNFILCNTTQRFVRSPKLSGVPVQKPSMPYAK
;
A
#
# COMPACT_ATOMS: atom_id res chain seq x y z
N GLN A 1 -17.33 -6.27 -7.76
CA GLN A 1 -17.11 -6.11 -9.22
C GLN A 1 -15.97 -5.13 -9.55
N LEU A 2 -15.97 -3.89 -9.03
CA LEU A 2 -14.89 -2.94 -9.31
C LEU A 2 -13.49 -3.46 -8.91
N LEU A 3 -13.37 -4.02 -7.69
CA LEU A 3 -12.13 -4.68 -7.23
C LEU A 3 -11.68 -5.78 -8.20
N SER A 4 -12.59 -6.66 -8.61
CA SER A 4 -12.30 -7.72 -9.61
C SER A 4 -11.74 -7.16 -10.91
N ARG A 5 -12.30 -6.04 -11.41
CA ARG A 5 -11.79 -5.38 -12.62
C ARG A 5 -10.38 -4.86 -12.43
N TRP A 6 -10.06 -4.22 -11.30
CA TRP A 6 -8.72 -3.70 -11.05
C TRP A 6 -7.69 -4.80 -10.86
N THR A 7 -7.99 -5.79 -10.02
CA THR A 7 -7.14 -6.97 -9.80
C THR A 7 -6.92 -7.74 -11.11
N GLY A 8 -7.98 -7.92 -11.91
CA GLY A 8 -7.90 -8.51 -13.24
C GLY A 8 -6.97 -7.74 -14.19
N ARG A 9 -6.99 -6.40 -14.16
CA ARG A 9 -6.08 -5.56 -14.96
C ARG A 9 -4.62 -5.70 -14.54
N ILE A 10 -4.35 -5.77 -13.24
CA ILE A 10 -3.00 -6.03 -12.72
C ILE A 10 -2.53 -7.40 -13.21
N TRP A 11 -3.39 -8.42 -13.10
CA TRP A 11 -3.09 -9.78 -13.53
C TRP A 11 -2.83 -9.88 -15.04
N GLU A 12 -3.69 -9.26 -15.86
CA GLU A 12 -3.54 -9.20 -17.33
C GLU A 12 -2.22 -8.50 -17.72
N GLN A 13 -1.87 -7.37 -17.09
CA GLN A 13 -0.62 -6.67 -17.35
C GLN A 13 0.58 -7.57 -17.00
N CYS A 14 0.55 -8.17 -15.82
CA CYS A 14 1.60 -9.06 -15.34
C CYS A 14 1.81 -10.25 -16.30
N ALA A 15 0.74 -10.95 -16.67
CA ALA A 15 0.77 -12.05 -17.63
C ALA A 15 1.31 -11.61 -19.00
N TRP A 16 0.89 -10.43 -19.48
CA TRP A 16 1.39 -9.87 -20.74
C TRP A 16 2.90 -9.60 -20.69
N LYS A 17 3.40 -9.00 -19.60
CA LYS A 17 4.83 -8.71 -19.39
C LYS A 17 5.66 -10.00 -19.33
N PHE A 18 5.18 -11.03 -18.62
CA PHE A 18 5.81 -12.35 -18.61
C PHE A 18 5.87 -13.02 -19.99
N SER A 19 4.85 -12.82 -20.83
CA SER A 19 4.82 -13.35 -22.20
C SER A 19 5.72 -12.56 -23.19
N ARG A 20 6.16 -11.37 -22.82
CA ARG A 20 6.92 -10.45 -23.69
C ARG A 20 8.11 -9.85 -22.91
N PRO A 21 9.21 -10.61 -22.81
CA PRO A 21 10.45 -10.10 -22.24
C PRO A 21 10.90 -8.82 -22.95
N CYS A 22 11.43 -7.87 -22.18
CA CYS A 22 12.07 -6.68 -22.71
C CYS A 22 13.21 -7.11 -23.65
N LYS A 23 13.32 -6.44 -24.81
CA LYS A 23 14.43 -6.68 -25.73
C LYS A 23 15.71 -6.20 -25.06
N ASP A 24 16.82 -6.91 -25.27
CA ASP A 24 18.12 -6.50 -24.74
C ASP A 24 18.37 -5.02 -25.09
N GLN A 25 18.42 -4.17 -24.06
CA GLN A 25 18.85 -2.78 -24.25
C GLN A 25 20.28 -2.83 -24.78
N ALA A 26 20.58 -2.01 -25.80
CA ALA A 26 21.97 -1.80 -26.20
C ALA A 26 22.76 -1.34 -24.96
N PRO A 27 24.00 -1.81 -24.76
CA PRO A 27 24.76 -1.49 -23.56
C PRO A 27 24.88 0.03 -23.45
N ASP A 28 24.30 0.59 -22.38
CA ASP A 28 24.60 1.96 -21.99
C ASP A 28 26.13 2.06 -21.82
N ALA A 29 26.73 3.03 -22.51
CA ALA A 29 28.18 3.22 -22.62
C ALA A 29 28.89 3.58 -21.30
N SER A 30 28.22 3.44 -20.16
CA SER A 30 28.73 3.79 -18.82
C SER A 30 29.06 2.59 -17.92
N ASN A 31 28.69 1.35 -18.27
CA ASN A 31 29.07 0.17 -17.49
C ASN A 31 29.76 -0.90 -18.37
N ASN A 32 31.08 -0.99 -18.23
CA ASN A 32 31.98 -1.97 -18.89
C ASN A 32 31.81 -3.42 -18.41
N THR A 33 30.58 -3.88 -18.19
CA THR A 33 30.27 -5.29 -17.96
C THR A 33 29.02 -5.61 -18.75
N SER A 34 29.20 -6.30 -19.89
CA SER A 34 28.13 -6.98 -20.61
C SER A 34 27.64 -8.16 -19.77
N THR A 35 26.99 -7.88 -18.63
CA THR A 35 26.25 -8.88 -17.87
C THR A 35 25.01 -9.23 -18.66
N LEU A 36 24.97 -10.44 -19.20
CA LEU A 36 23.75 -11.05 -19.73
C LEU A 36 22.70 -11.03 -18.61
N TYR A 37 21.70 -10.17 -18.74
CA TYR A 37 20.57 -10.10 -17.80
C TYR A 37 19.84 -11.46 -17.77
N SER A 38 19.39 -11.87 -16.58
CA SER A 38 18.55 -13.07 -16.46
C SER A 38 17.25 -12.90 -17.24
N ASP A 39 16.71 -13.97 -17.80
CA ASP A 39 15.40 -13.95 -18.47
C ASP A 39 14.29 -13.42 -17.56
N TYR A 40 14.39 -13.63 -16.24
CA TYR A 40 13.46 -13.07 -15.26
C TYR A 40 13.58 -11.54 -15.13
N GLU A 41 14.79 -11.00 -15.15
CA GLU A 41 15.00 -9.54 -15.11
C GLU A 41 14.40 -8.85 -16.33
N LYS A 42 14.43 -9.51 -17.49
CA LYS A 42 13.86 -8.97 -18.74
C LYS A 42 12.34 -8.89 -18.70
N VAL A 43 11.65 -9.76 -17.95
CA VAL A 43 10.18 -9.76 -17.83
C VAL A 43 9.68 -8.94 -16.64
N VAL A 44 10.53 -8.73 -15.62
CA VAL A 44 10.19 -7.92 -14.43
C VAL A 44 11.01 -6.64 -14.40
N ARG A 45 12.23 -6.67 -13.87
CA ARG A 45 13.06 -5.48 -13.59
C ARG A 45 13.08 -4.44 -14.70
N TYR A 46 13.32 -4.88 -15.94
CA TYR A 46 13.49 -4.01 -17.11
C TYR A 46 12.23 -3.87 -17.96
N ASN A 47 11.11 -4.47 -17.57
CA ASN A 47 9.88 -4.47 -18.35
C ASN A 47 8.82 -3.50 -17.85
N TYR A 48 9.04 -2.80 -16.73
CA TYR A 48 8.10 -1.79 -16.20
C TYR A 48 8.72 -0.39 -16.28
N SER A 49 8.08 0.51 -17.05
CA SER A 49 8.46 1.93 -17.10
C SER A 49 8.15 2.65 -15.78
N ALA A 50 8.67 3.87 -15.60
CA ALA A 50 8.36 4.69 -14.43
C ALA A 50 6.85 4.97 -14.30
N GLU A 51 6.18 5.27 -15.41
CA GLU A 51 4.74 5.50 -15.46
C GLU A 51 3.94 4.24 -15.12
N GLU A 52 4.38 3.08 -15.60
CA GLU A 52 3.75 1.80 -15.28
C GLU A 52 3.92 1.44 -13.80
N ARG A 53 5.10 1.66 -13.22
CA ARG A 53 5.34 1.46 -11.79
C ARG A 53 4.47 2.38 -10.95
N ARG A 54 4.38 3.66 -11.32
CA ARG A 54 3.48 4.63 -10.67
C ARG A 54 2.03 4.16 -10.72
N ALA A 55 1.53 3.82 -11.91
CA ALA A 55 0.16 3.38 -12.10
C ALA A 55 -0.14 2.10 -11.31
N LEU A 56 0.84 1.18 -11.22
CA LEU A 56 0.69 -0.04 -10.44
C LEU A 56 0.64 0.24 -8.92
N VAL A 57 1.49 1.15 -8.40
CA VAL A 57 1.40 1.59 -6.99
C VAL A 57 0.04 2.20 -6.69
N GLU A 58 -0.45 3.11 -7.53
CA GLU A 58 -1.77 3.74 -7.36
C GLU A 58 -2.89 2.70 -7.37
N LEU A 59 -2.86 1.75 -8.31
CA LEU A 59 -3.88 0.71 -8.45
C LEU A 59 -3.86 -0.29 -7.29
N VAL A 60 -2.67 -0.70 -6.82
CA VAL A 60 -2.52 -1.50 -5.59
C VAL A 60 -3.11 -0.74 -4.40
N GLY A 61 -2.78 0.56 -4.26
CA GLY A 61 -3.34 1.42 -3.22
C GLY A 61 -4.86 1.51 -3.27
N TYR A 62 -5.47 1.62 -4.45
CA TYR A 62 -6.92 1.63 -4.62
C TYR A 62 -7.56 0.30 -4.23
N VAL A 63 -7.00 -0.82 -4.68
CA VAL A 63 -7.49 -2.17 -4.34
C VAL A 63 -7.45 -2.37 -2.82
N LYS A 64 -6.32 -2.08 -2.17
CA LYS A 64 -6.15 -2.28 -0.72
C LYS A 64 -6.99 -1.33 0.12
N SER A 65 -7.06 -0.05 -0.26
CA SER A 65 -7.84 0.94 0.48
C SER A 65 -9.34 0.65 0.42
N ILE A 66 -9.86 0.33 -0.77
CA ILE A 66 -11.28 0.01 -0.95
C ILE A 66 -11.62 -1.34 -0.31
N SER A 67 -10.72 -2.33 -0.37
CA SER A 67 -10.85 -3.58 0.40
C SER A 67 -11.03 -3.32 1.88
N SER A 68 -10.15 -2.50 2.47
CA SER A 68 -10.23 -2.15 3.90
C SER A 68 -11.53 -1.43 4.25
N MET A 69 -11.99 -0.51 3.40
CA MET A 69 -13.28 0.17 3.59
C MET A 69 -14.45 -0.81 3.53
N MET A 70 -14.47 -1.71 2.55
CA MET A 70 -15.51 -2.71 2.39
C MET A 70 -15.57 -3.67 3.58
N GLN A 71 -14.42 -4.17 4.05
CA GLN A 71 -14.34 -5.03 5.25
C GLN A 71 -14.88 -4.34 6.51
N ARG A 72 -14.67 -3.03 6.69
CA ARG A 72 -15.22 -2.27 7.84
C ARG A 72 -16.73 -2.12 7.77
N CYS A 73 -17.30 -2.15 6.56
CA CYS A 73 -18.73 -2.03 6.35
C CYS A 73 -19.47 -3.37 6.38
N ASP A 74 -18.77 -4.52 6.42
CA ASP A 74 -19.37 -5.86 6.35
C ASP A 74 -20.57 -6.04 7.29
N THR A 75 -20.35 -5.80 8.58
CA THR A 75 -21.42 -5.93 9.60
C THR A 75 -22.52 -4.88 9.48
N LEU A 76 -22.25 -3.73 8.86
CA LEU A 76 -23.23 -2.66 8.67
C LEU A 76 -24.21 -2.97 7.54
N VAL A 77 -23.77 -3.73 6.53
CA VAL A 77 -24.57 -4.05 5.35
C VAL A 77 -25.19 -5.44 5.39
N ALA A 78 -24.73 -6.32 6.29
CA ALA A 78 -25.15 -7.73 6.37
C ALA A 78 -26.67 -7.91 6.40
N ASP A 79 -27.38 -7.27 7.35
CA ASP A 79 -28.83 -7.43 7.49
C ASP A 79 -29.60 -6.96 6.25
N ALA A 80 -29.20 -5.81 5.68
CA ALA A 80 -29.82 -5.26 4.48
C ALA A 80 -29.58 -6.15 3.25
N LEU A 81 -28.39 -6.74 3.13
CA LEU A 81 -28.06 -7.71 2.08
C LEU A 81 -28.89 -8.99 2.23
N TRP A 82 -28.99 -9.54 3.44
CA TRP A 82 -29.77 -10.74 3.70
C TRP A 82 -31.26 -10.51 3.44
N GLU A 83 -31.79 -9.36 3.85
CA GLU A 83 -33.18 -8.98 3.58
C GLU A 83 -33.44 -8.84 2.08
N THR A 84 -32.53 -8.22 1.33
CA THR A 84 -32.65 -8.07 -0.12
C THR A 84 -32.60 -9.42 -0.83
N ILE A 85 -31.63 -10.27 -0.47
CA ILE A 85 -31.51 -11.63 -1.06
C ILE A 85 -32.76 -12.45 -0.73
N HIS A 86 -33.24 -12.39 0.52
CA HIS A 86 -34.47 -13.07 0.91
C HIS A 86 -35.66 -12.57 0.11
N ALA A 87 -35.83 -11.25 -0.05
CA ALA A 87 -36.89 -10.65 -0.85
C ALA A 87 -36.87 -11.16 -2.30
N GLU A 88 -35.70 -11.18 -2.95
CA GLU A 88 -35.57 -11.65 -4.33
C GLU A 88 -35.88 -13.15 -4.46
N VAL A 89 -35.43 -13.98 -3.51
CA VAL A 89 -35.73 -15.42 -3.49
C VAL A 89 -37.21 -15.65 -3.28
N GLN A 90 -37.84 -14.96 -2.32
CA GLN A 90 -39.26 -15.13 -2.05
C GLN A 90 -40.13 -14.60 -3.20
N ASP A 91 -39.77 -13.50 -3.85
CA ASP A 91 -40.50 -13.01 -5.02
C ASP A 91 -40.44 -14.00 -6.18
N PHE A 92 -39.25 -14.53 -6.47
CA PHE A 92 -39.11 -15.55 -7.50
C PHE A 92 -39.95 -16.79 -7.18
N VAL A 93 -39.79 -17.35 -5.99
CA VAL A 93 -40.40 -18.63 -5.63
C VAL A 93 -41.91 -18.48 -5.41
N GLN A 94 -42.39 -17.43 -4.75
CA GLN A 94 -43.81 -17.28 -4.40
C GLN A 94 -44.63 -16.65 -5.53
N ASN A 95 -44.11 -15.65 -6.25
CA ASN A 95 -44.85 -14.91 -7.27
C ASN A 95 -44.52 -15.36 -8.70
N THR A 96 -43.23 -15.33 -9.07
CA THR A 96 -42.80 -15.63 -10.44
C THR A 96 -43.13 -17.08 -10.82
N LEU A 97 -42.73 -18.05 -10.00
CA LEU A 97 -43.05 -19.46 -10.25
C LEU A 97 -44.57 -19.76 -10.17
N ALA A 98 -45.33 -19.05 -9.32
CA ALA A 98 -46.79 -19.20 -9.28
C ALA A 98 -47.42 -18.79 -10.62
N THR A 99 -46.95 -17.69 -11.17
CA THR A 99 -47.44 -17.18 -12.46
C THR A 99 -47.14 -18.18 -13.56
N MET A 100 -45.89 -18.64 -13.66
CA MET A 100 -45.46 -19.65 -14.63
C MET A 100 -46.25 -20.97 -14.53
N LEU A 101 -46.56 -21.43 -13.30
CA LEU A 101 -47.39 -22.62 -13.05
C LEU A 101 -48.84 -22.45 -13.54
N ARG A 102 -49.43 -21.26 -13.37
CA ARG A 102 -50.82 -20.97 -13.79
C ARG A 102 -50.94 -20.77 -15.30
N THR A 103 -49.90 -20.24 -15.95
CA THR A 103 -49.89 -19.89 -17.37
C THR A 103 -49.19 -20.96 -18.21
N THR A 104 -47.87 -20.87 -18.32
CA THR A 104 -47.00 -21.56 -19.27
C THR A 104 -46.91 -23.05 -19.02
N PHE A 105 -46.85 -23.47 -17.76
CA PHE A 105 -46.59 -24.86 -17.40
C PHE A 105 -47.83 -25.62 -16.96
N ARG A 106 -49.02 -24.99 -16.90
CA ARG A 106 -50.27 -25.61 -16.41
C ARG A 106 -50.58 -27.01 -16.98
N ARG A 107 -50.19 -27.27 -18.24
CA ARG A 107 -50.43 -28.55 -18.94
C ARG A 107 -49.22 -29.48 -18.96
N LYS A 108 -48.04 -29.04 -18.53
CA LYS A 108 -46.78 -29.81 -18.52
C LYS A 108 -46.54 -30.38 -17.12
N LYS A 109 -47.00 -31.61 -16.87
CA LYS A 109 -46.99 -32.24 -15.54
C LYS A 109 -45.59 -32.36 -14.94
N ASP A 110 -44.61 -32.79 -15.73
CA ASP A 110 -43.24 -33.02 -15.25
C ASP A 110 -42.56 -31.71 -14.84
N ILE A 111 -42.65 -30.67 -15.66
CA ILE A 111 -42.08 -29.34 -15.35
C ILE A 111 -42.85 -28.67 -14.20
N SER A 112 -44.18 -28.83 -14.15
CA SER A 112 -44.99 -28.32 -13.03
C SER A 112 -44.59 -28.94 -11.70
N ARG A 113 -44.19 -30.21 -11.68
CA ARG A 113 -43.65 -30.88 -10.49
C ARG A 113 -42.36 -30.20 -10.05
N ILE A 114 -41.40 -30.02 -10.95
CA ILE A 114 -40.10 -29.39 -10.65
C ILE A 114 -40.28 -27.96 -10.10
N LEU A 115 -41.17 -27.15 -10.69
CA LEU A 115 -41.48 -25.80 -10.20
C LEU A 115 -42.17 -25.82 -8.82
N SER A 116 -42.99 -26.84 -8.55
CA SER A 116 -43.63 -27.02 -7.23
C SER A 116 -42.61 -27.47 -6.17
N ASP A 117 -41.61 -28.26 -6.56
CA ASP A 117 -40.52 -28.68 -5.69
C ASP A 117 -39.63 -27.48 -5.29
N MET A 118 -39.31 -26.59 -6.24
CA MET A 118 -38.62 -25.32 -5.95
C MET A 118 -39.37 -24.50 -4.90
N ARG A 119 -40.71 -24.42 -5.03
CA ARG A 119 -41.59 -23.73 -4.08
C ARG A 119 -41.58 -24.35 -2.71
N THR A 120 -41.66 -25.67 -2.64
CA THR A 120 -41.66 -26.41 -1.37
C THR A 120 -40.32 -26.26 -0.64
N LEU A 121 -39.21 -26.19 -1.39
CA LEU A 121 -37.86 -26.17 -0.83
C LEU A 121 -37.45 -24.80 -0.27
N SER A 122 -37.89 -23.71 -0.89
CA SER A 122 -37.37 -22.36 -0.61
C SER A 122 -38.42 -21.30 -0.23
N ALA A 123 -39.71 -21.57 -0.39
CA ALA A 123 -40.73 -20.59 0.00
C ALA A 123 -40.91 -20.55 1.51
N ASP A 124 -40.72 -19.36 2.09
CA ASP A 124 -41.04 -19.08 3.49
C ASP A 124 -42.48 -18.55 3.60
N TRP A 125 -43.43 -19.48 3.68
CA TRP A 125 -44.85 -19.15 3.85
C TRP A 125 -45.15 -18.54 5.23
N MET A 126 -44.35 -18.86 6.24
CA MET A 126 -44.53 -18.40 7.61
C MET A 126 -44.21 -16.91 7.80
N ALA A 127 -43.47 -16.30 6.86
CA ALA A 127 -43.19 -14.87 6.87
C ALA A 127 -44.49 -14.06 6.72
N ASN A 128 -45.43 -14.61 5.96
CA ASN A 128 -46.69 -13.98 5.66
C ASN A 128 -47.72 -14.20 6.80
N THR A 129 -47.61 -15.31 7.53
CA THR A 129 -48.52 -15.63 8.65
C THR A 129 -48.16 -14.86 9.93
N ALA A 130 -46.87 -14.68 10.23
CA ALA A 130 -46.41 -14.11 11.51
C ALA A 130 -46.81 -12.64 11.74
N LYS A 131 -47.09 -11.86 10.69
CA LYS A 131 -47.59 -10.47 10.78
C LYS A 131 -49.07 -10.32 10.49
N GLN A 132 -49.71 -11.27 9.79
CA GLN A 132 -51.18 -11.30 9.71
C GLN A 132 -51.80 -11.41 11.11
N ASP A 133 -51.19 -12.16 12.03
CA ASP A 133 -51.62 -12.23 13.43
C ASP A 133 -51.48 -10.90 14.20
N ILE A 134 -50.62 -9.97 13.75
CA ILE A 134 -50.45 -8.63 14.36
C ILE A 134 -51.42 -7.61 13.75
N GLU A 135 -51.78 -7.76 12.48
CA GLU A 135 -52.68 -6.84 11.75
C GLU A 135 -54.17 -7.25 11.80
N LEU A 136 -54.50 -8.43 12.32
CA LEU A 136 -55.88 -8.88 12.54
C LEU A 136 -56.55 -8.19 13.75
N LYS A 137 -56.82 -6.88 13.62
CA LYS A 137 -58.06 -6.29 14.14
C LYS A 137 -59.04 -6.19 12.96
N PRO A 138 -60.24 -6.79 13.05
CA PRO A 138 -61.04 -7.12 11.87
C PRO A 138 -61.79 -5.88 11.35
N LEU A 139 -61.51 -5.49 10.10
CA LEU A 139 -62.43 -4.69 9.30
C LEU A 139 -62.61 -5.37 7.94
N GLN A 140 -63.74 -6.08 7.88
CA GLN A 140 -64.61 -6.37 6.75
C GLN A 140 -64.06 -7.04 5.48
N GLN A 141 -64.79 -8.10 5.13
CA GLN A 141 -64.82 -8.78 3.84
C GLN A 141 -64.96 -7.79 2.69
N ASP A 142 -64.06 -7.88 1.72
CA ASP A 142 -64.39 -7.58 0.33
C ASP A 142 -63.42 -8.30 -0.62
N GLY A 143 -64.01 -8.96 -1.63
CA GLY A 143 -63.41 -9.33 -2.92
C GLY A 143 -62.16 -10.20 -2.95
N GLU A 144 -62.34 -11.52 -3.09
CA GLU A 144 -61.31 -12.44 -3.60
C GLU A 144 -61.10 -12.24 -5.11
N GLU A 145 -60.37 -11.21 -5.52
CA GLU A 145 -59.76 -11.15 -6.87
C GLU A 145 -58.73 -10.00 -6.90
N GLY A 146 -57.44 -10.35 -6.80
CA GLY A 146 -56.34 -9.39 -7.03
C GLY A 146 -55.43 -9.03 -5.84
N ARG A 147 -55.46 -9.76 -4.71
CA ARG A 147 -54.41 -9.59 -3.69
C ARG A 147 -53.12 -10.27 -4.15
N GLY A 148 -52.19 -9.50 -4.70
CA GLY A 148 -50.79 -9.93 -4.80
C GLY A 148 -50.32 -10.42 -3.42
N SER A 149 -49.64 -11.57 -3.37
CA SER A 149 -49.14 -12.11 -2.11
C SER A 149 -48.18 -11.07 -1.52
N CYS A 150 -48.59 -10.41 -0.43
CA CYS A 150 -47.74 -9.45 0.26
C CYS A 150 -46.56 -10.23 0.85
N LEU A 151 -45.36 -10.01 0.31
CA LEU A 151 -44.14 -10.63 0.79
C LEU A 151 -43.59 -9.80 1.93
N TYR A 152 -43.17 -10.49 2.99
CA TYR A 152 -42.46 -9.87 4.10
C TYR A 152 -41.01 -10.36 4.10
N PRO A 153 -40.07 -9.56 3.57
CA PRO A 153 -38.65 -9.86 3.66
C PRO A 153 -38.21 -10.01 5.12
N ARG A 154 -37.25 -10.92 5.35
CA ARG A 154 -36.57 -11.09 6.63
C ARG A 154 -35.07 -11.03 6.40
N PRO A 155 -34.27 -10.58 7.39
CA PRO A 155 -32.81 -10.60 7.31
C PRO A 155 -32.28 -12.03 7.50
N VAL A 156 -32.67 -12.96 6.62
CA VAL A 156 -32.28 -14.36 6.67
C VAL A 156 -31.86 -14.80 5.27
N ALA A 157 -30.58 -15.11 5.13
CA ALA A 157 -30.02 -15.61 3.89
C ALA A 157 -30.50 -17.04 3.56
N PRO A 158 -30.69 -17.37 2.26
CA PRO A 158 -30.87 -18.77 1.86
C PRO A 158 -29.59 -19.56 2.16
N THR A 159 -29.75 -20.80 2.59
CA THR A 159 -28.60 -21.69 2.79
C THR A 159 -27.93 -22.03 1.44
N PRO A 160 -26.62 -22.33 1.41
CA PRO A 160 -25.95 -22.76 0.17
C PRO A 160 -26.63 -23.96 -0.49
N ALA A 161 -27.17 -24.88 0.32
CA ALA A 161 -27.96 -26.01 -0.17
C ALA A 161 -29.23 -25.56 -0.91
N GLN A 162 -29.99 -24.62 -0.35
CA GLN A 162 -31.17 -24.06 -1.02
C GLN A 162 -30.81 -23.38 -2.34
N VAL A 163 -29.74 -22.59 -2.35
CA VAL A 163 -29.24 -21.93 -3.57
C VAL A 163 -28.87 -22.96 -4.65
N HIS A 164 -28.08 -23.97 -4.31
CA HIS A 164 -27.67 -25.01 -5.26
C HIS A 164 -28.84 -25.89 -5.74
N CYS A 165 -29.77 -26.25 -4.85
CA CYS A 165 -30.97 -26.97 -5.23
C CYS A 165 -31.83 -26.16 -6.21
N LEU A 166 -32.04 -24.87 -5.95
CA LEU A 166 -32.75 -23.99 -6.88
C LEU A 166 -32.04 -23.90 -8.23
N GLN A 167 -30.73 -23.72 -8.25
CA GLN A 167 -29.94 -23.71 -9.50
C GLN A 167 -30.10 -25.02 -10.28
N PHE A 168 -29.99 -26.16 -9.59
CA PHE A 168 -30.15 -27.48 -10.20
C PHE A 168 -31.55 -27.68 -10.79
N LEU A 169 -32.60 -27.35 -10.04
CA LEU A 169 -33.98 -27.48 -10.52
C LEU A 169 -34.25 -26.53 -11.70
N ILE A 170 -33.71 -25.31 -11.70
CA ILE A 170 -33.87 -24.38 -12.83
C ILE A 170 -33.16 -24.94 -14.06
N TYR A 171 -31.97 -25.49 -13.87
CA TYR A 171 -31.26 -26.18 -14.93
C TYR A 171 -32.04 -27.38 -15.48
N GLU A 172 -32.66 -28.18 -14.63
CA GLU A 172 -33.50 -29.31 -15.02
C GLU A 172 -34.70 -28.86 -15.87
N VAL A 173 -35.37 -27.77 -15.48
CA VAL A 173 -36.47 -27.17 -16.25
C VAL A 173 -36.01 -26.74 -17.64
N VAL A 174 -34.86 -26.09 -17.75
CA VAL A 174 -34.38 -25.51 -19.03
C VAL A 174 -33.74 -26.56 -19.94
N SER A 175 -32.93 -27.45 -19.39
CA SER A 175 -32.16 -28.44 -20.17
C SER A 175 -32.89 -29.77 -20.35
N GLY A 176 -33.95 -30.03 -19.56
CA GLY A 176 -34.67 -31.30 -19.55
C GLY A 176 -33.77 -32.48 -19.15
N GLY A 177 -32.81 -32.25 -18.26
CA GLY A 177 -31.84 -33.26 -17.81
C GLY A 177 -30.75 -33.66 -18.80
N ASN A 178 -30.72 -33.09 -20.01
CA ASN A 178 -29.71 -33.41 -21.02
C ASN A 178 -28.44 -32.54 -20.88
N LEU A 179 -27.37 -33.11 -20.29
CA LEU A 179 -26.09 -32.42 -20.04
C LEU A 179 -25.31 -31.98 -21.30
N ARG A 180 -25.74 -32.36 -22.51
CA ARG A 180 -24.99 -32.15 -23.76
C ARG A 180 -25.84 -31.52 -24.87
N ARG A 181 -26.53 -30.41 -24.59
CA ARG A 181 -27.13 -29.61 -25.68
C ARG A 181 -26.06 -28.71 -26.33
N PRO A 182 -25.77 -28.85 -27.64
CA PRO A 182 -24.93 -27.88 -28.33
C PRO A 182 -25.68 -26.54 -28.43
N GLY A 183 -25.13 -25.47 -27.86
CA GLY A 183 -25.74 -24.12 -27.92
C GLY A 183 -25.81 -23.33 -26.61
N GLY A 184 -25.31 -23.87 -25.48
CA GLY A 184 -25.33 -23.20 -24.18
C GLY A 184 -26.57 -23.53 -23.33
N LEU A 185 -26.48 -23.24 -22.02
CA LEU A 185 -27.47 -23.64 -21.00
C LEU A 185 -28.89 -23.10 -21.26
N PHE A 186 -29.00 -21.91 -21.85
CA PHE A 186 -30.26 -21.20 -22.13
C PHE A 186 -30.48 -20.95 -23.63
N SER A 187 -30.01 -21.85 -24.50
CA SER A 187 -30.22 -21.71 -25.95
C SER A 187 -31.70 -21.76 -26.32
N ASN A 188 -32.18 -20.78 -27.09
CA ASN A 188 -33.54 -20.76 -27.63
C ASN A 188 -33.80 -21.88 -28.66
N SER A 189 -32.75 -22.54 -29.13
CA SER A 189 -32.78 -23.58 -30.15
C SER A 189 -33.33 -24.90 -29.58
N GLY A 190 -34.66 -25.02 -29.47
CA GLY A 190 -35.35 -26.25 -29.07
C GLY A 190 -35.87 -26.29 -27.63
N SER A 191 -35.98 -25.13 -26.97
CA SER A 191 -36.68 -25.01 -25.69
C SER A 191 -38.19 -24.83 -25.92
N GLU A 192 -39.03 -25.65 -25.29
CA GLU A 192 -40.50 -25.47 -25.31
C GLU A 192 -40.98 -24.40 -24.30
N ILE A 193 -40.07 -23.61 -23.75
CA ILE A 193 -40.33 -22.55 -22.76
C ILE A 193 -40.42 -21.22 -23.53
N PRO A 194 -41.44 -20.39 -23.28
CA PRO A 194 -41.52 -19.02 -23.82
C PRO A 194 -40.28 -18.20 -23.47
N VAL A 195 -39.87 -17.34 -24.40
CA VAL A 195 -38.63 -16.56 -24.27
C VAL A 195 -38.61 -15.68 -23.01
N ASP A 196 -39.75 -15.11 -22.62
CA ASP A 196 -39.82 -14.24 -21.44
C ASP A 196 -39.65 -15.01 -20.13
N ASP A 197 -40.28 -16.18 -20.02
CA ASP A 197 -40.12 -17.04 -18.85
C ASP A 197 -38.69 -17.61 -18.79
N LEU A 198 -38.12 -17.97 -19.93
CA LEU A 198 -36.74 -18.45 -20.04
C LEU A 198 -35.75 -17.39 -19.56
N LYS A 199 -35.94 -16.11 -19.93
CA LYS A 199 -35.12 -14.99 -19.45
C LYS A 199 -35.24 -14.78 -17.94
N GLN A 200 -36.44 -14.94 -17.38
CA GLN A 200 -36.64 -14.82 -15.92
C GLN A 200 -35.91 -15.94 -15.16
N LEU A 201 -36.02 -17.18 -15.65
CA LEU A 201 -35.28 -18.33 -15.11
C LEU A 201 -33.76 -18.13 -15.23
N GLU A 202 -33.28 -17.67 -16.39
CA GLU A 202 -31.86 -17.38 -16.65
C GLU A 202 -31.32 -16.29 -15.71
N THR A 203 -32.03 -15.16 -15.62
CA THR A 203 -31.63 -14.03 -14.79
C THR A 203 -31.52 -14.45 -13.33
N PHE A 204 -32.52 -15.18 -12.82
CA PHE A 204 -32.51 -15.65 -11.44
C PHE A 204 -31.43 -16.73 -11.20
N PHE A 205 -31.20 -17.63 -12.16
CA PHE A 205 -30.12 -18.62 -12.09
C PHE A 205 -28.74 -17.97 -11.90
N TYR A 206 -28.45 -16.91 -12.65
CA TYR A 206 -27.19 -16.16 -12.48
C TYR A 206 -27.14 -15.40 -11.16
N LYS A 207 -28.26 -14.78 -10.73
CA LYS A 207 -28.35 -14.11 -9.42
C LYS A 207 -28.04 -15.06 -8.26
N LEU A 208 -28.59 -16.27 -8.28
CA LEU A 208 -28.32 -17.32 -7.29
C LEU A 208 -26.81 -17.60 -7.14
N GLY A 209 -26.08 -17.62 -8.26
CA GLY A 209 -24.62 -17.79 -8.24
C GLY A 209 -23.91 -16.62 -7.55
N PHE A 210 -24.32 -15.39 -7.82
CA PHE A 210 -23.75 -14.21 -7.17
C PHE A 210 -24.10 -14.11 -5.69
N PHE A 211 -25.25 -14.61 -5.25
CA PHE A 211 -25.62 -14.61 -3.84
C PHE A 211 -24.59 -15.33 -2.97
N LEU A 212 -24.02 -16.45 -3.42
CA LEU A 212 -23.00 -17.16 -2.64
C LEU A 212 -21.76 -16.29 -2.38
N HIS A 213 -21.34 -15.49 -3.37
CA HIS A 213 -20.23 -14.54 -3.20
C HIS A 213 -20.59 -13.35 -2.31
N ILE A 214 -21.85 -12.91 -2.31
CA ILE A 214 -22.31 -11.82 -1.44
C ILE A 214 -22.44 -12.31 0.01
N LEU A 215 -22.94 -13.53 0.20
CA LEU A 215 -23.12 -14.15 1.51
C LEU A 215 -21.77 -14.49 2.16
N ASP A 216 -20.80 -14.96 1.37
CA ASP A 216 -19.41 -15.09 1.81
C ASP A 216 -18.60 -13.84 1.47
N TYR A 217 -19.05 -12.71 2.03
CA TYR A 217 -18.53 -11.38 1.73
C TYR A 217 -17.03 -11.25 2.03
N THR A 218 -16.63 -11.69 3.22
CA THR A 218 -15.24 -11.59 3.68
C THR A 218 -14.31 -12.42 2.79
N ALA A 219 -14.66 -13.68 2.48
CA ALA A 219 -13.81 -14.51 1.61
C ALA A 219 -13.77 -13.97 0.18
N SER A 220 -14.90 -13.46 -0.33
CA SER A 220 -14.96 -12.86 -1.66
C SER A 220 -14.08 -11.61 -1.76
N ILE A 221 -14.08 -10.73 -0.76
CA ILE A 221 -13.16 -9.58 -0.76
C ILE A 221 -11.71 -10.04 -0.68
N ALA A 222 -11.40 -10.99 0.21
CA ALA A 222 -10.04 -11.50 0.35
C ALA A 222 -9.52 -12.04 -0.99
N SER A 223 -10.31 -12.88 -1.68
CA SER A 223 -9.95 -13.40 -3.00
C SER A 223 -9.83 -12.32 -4.07
N LEU A 224 -10.71 -11.31 -4.06
CA LEU A 224 -10.69 -10.24 -5.07
C LEU A 224 -9.54 -9.24 -4.88
N THR A 225 -8.89 -9.23 -3.72
CA THR A 225 -7.86 -8.23 -3.36
C THR A 225 -6.49 -8.85 -3.15
N ASP A 226 -6.38 -10.15 -3.45
CA ASP A 226 -5.17 -10.94 -3.40
C ASP A 226 -4.28 -10.65 -4.62
N LEU A 227 -3.13 -10.06 -4.33
CA LEU A 227 -2.09 -9.70 -5.29
C LEU A 227 -0.80 -10.48 -5.04
N GLY A 228 -0.83 -11.55 -4.23
CA GLY A 228 0.35 -12.33 -3.84
C GLY A 228 1.11 -12.93 -5.02
N PHE A 229 0.40 -13.19 -6.13
CA PHE A 229 0.98 -13.68 -7.40
C PHE A 229 2.09 -12.78 -7.98
N LEU A 230 2.17 -11.52 -7.58
CA LEU A 230 3.21 -10.59 -8.01
C LEU A 230 4.60 -10.88 -7.41
N TRP A 231 4.67 -11.67 -6.33
CA TRP A 231 5.93 -12.06 -5.70
C TRP A 231 6.49 -13.40 -6.22
N PHE A 232 5.62 -14.38 -6.46
CA PHE A 232 6.02 -15.74 -6.83
C PHE A 232 6.74 -15.82 -8.18
N ARG A 233 7.82 -16.61 -8.22
CA ARG A 233 8.73 -16.69 -9.38
C ARG A 233 9.35 -18.08 -9.61
N GLU A 234 8.75 -19.13 -9.05
CA GLU A 234 9.23 -20.53 -9.11
C GLU A 234 9.57 -21.01 -10.52
N PHE A 235 8.73 -20.67 -11.51
CA PHE A 235 8.96 -21.05 -12.91
C PHE A 235 10.33 -20.55 -13.42
N TYR A 236 10.70 -19.31 -13.07
CA TYR A 236 11.96 -18.71 -13.50
C TYR A 236 13.14 -19.16 -12.64
N LEU A 237 12.93 -19.48 -11.36
CA LEU A 237 13.95 -20.10 -10.51
C LEU A 237 14.39 -21.45 -11.07
N GLU A 238 13.41 -22.31 -11.41
CA GLU A 238 13.65 -23.62 -12.02
C GLU A 238 14.33 -23.50 -13.38
N THR A 239 13.81 -22.62 -14.25
CA THR A 239 14.36 -22.43 -15.61
C THR A 239 15.78 -21.87 -15.58
N SER A 240 16.07 -20.94 -14.66
CA SER A 240 17.38 -20.30 -14.53
C SER A 240 18.37 -21.10 -13.68
N ARG A 241 17.91 -22.16 -13.00
CA ARG A 241 18.69 -22.97 -12.05
C ARG A 241 19.37 -22.15 -10.96
N VAL A 242 18.64 -21.16 -10.43
CA VAL A 242 19.09 -20.32 -9.32
C VAL A 242 18.20 -20.56 -8.10
N ILE A 243 18.78 -20.44 -6.91
CA ILE A 243 18.03 -20.62 -5.66
C ILE A 243 17.07 -19.46 -5.44
N GLN A 244 17.52 -18.23 -5.72
CA GLN A 244 16.70 -17.03 -5.55
C GLN A 244 17.20 -15.89 -6.46
N PHE A 245 16.30 -14.98 -6.82
CA PHE A 245 16.63 -13.71 -7.48
C PHE A 245 16.87 -12.60 -6.46
N PRO A 246 17.71 -11.61 -6.77
CA PRO A 246 17.96 -10.50 -5.87
C PRO A 246 16.72 -9.58 -5.78
N ILE A 247 16.62 -8.77 -4.72
CA ILE A 247 15.41 -8.00 -4.38
C ILE A 247 15.02 -6.99 -5.48
N GLU A 248 15.96 -6.53 -6.29
CA GLU A 248 15.72 -5.62 -7.42
C GLU A 248 14.89 -6.27 -8.54
N CYS A 249 14.70 -7.60 -8.47
CA CYS A 249 13.83 -8.37 -9.35
C CYS A 249 12.48 -8.73 -8.68
N SER A 250 12.28 -8.30 -7.43
CA SER A 250 11.04 -8.51 -6.71
C SER A 250 10.08 -7.35 -6.98
N LEU A 251 8.95 -7.64 -7.61
CA LEU A 251 8.01 -6.59 -8.01
C LEU A 251 7.50 -5.76 -6.82
N PRO A 252 7.11 -6.34 -5.66
CA PRO A 252 6.74 -5.55 -4.48
C PRO A 252 7.82 -4.56 -4.07
N TRP A 253 9.09 -5.00 -4.00
CA TRP A 253 10.21 -4.13 -3.66
C TRP A 253 10.45 -3.05 -4.71
N MET A 254 10.44 -3.41 -6.00
CA MET A 254 10.60 -2.44 -7.10
C MET A 254 9.57 -1.30 -7.03
N LEU A 255 8.35 -1.60 -6.58
CA LEU A 255 7.32 -0.60 -6.38
C LEU A 255 7.62 0.30 -5.18
N VAL A 256 8.01 -0.26 -4.03
CA VAL A 256 8.44 0.53 -2.86
C VAL A 256 9.61 1.44 -3.22
N ASP A 257 10.62 0.88 -3.87
CA ASP A 257 11.84 1.57 -4.25
C ASP A 257 11.56 2.72 -5.22
N TYR A 258 10.70 2.48 -6.22
CA TYR A 258 10.23 3.52 -7.13
C TYR A 258 9.55 4.69 -6.39
N VAL A 259 8.70 4.41 -5.40
CA VAL A 259 8.04 5.48 -4.63
C VAL A 259 9.07 6.35 -3.91
N LEU A 260 10.08 5.74 -3.29
CA LEU A 260 11.15 6.45 -2.58
C LEU A 260 12.02 7.29 -3.54
N GLU A 261 12.37 6.74 -4.71
CA GLU A 261 13.23 7.42 -5.69
C GLU A 261 12.50 8.51 -6.48
N SER A 262 11.19 8.36 -6.74
CA SER A 262 10.41 9.29 -7.56
C SER A 262 10.31 10.70 -6.97
N GLN A 263 10.60 10.86 -5.67
CA GLN A 263 10.44 12.09 -4.90
C GLN A 263 9.06 12.77 -5.06
N ASN A 264 8.03 12.02 -5.44
CA ASN A 264 6.69 12.55 -5.63
C ASN A 264 5.95 12.61 -4.29
N GLY A 265 5.73 13.83 -3.79
CA GLY A 265 5.08 14.06 -2.49
C GLY A 265 3.66 13.52 -2.37
N GLY A 266 2.95 13.20 -3.47
CA GLY A 266 1.66 12.52 -3.41
C GLY A 266 1.78 11.00 -3.29
N LEU A 267 2.80 10.42 -3.92
CA LEU A 267 2.99 8.97 -3.97
C LEU A 267 3.62 8.43 -2.68
N ILE A 268 4.44 9.24 -2.00
CA ILE A 268 5.14 8.87 -0.77
C ILE A 268 4.19 8.45 0.36
N GLU A 269 2.98 9.01 0.42
CA GLU A 269 1.95 8.62 1.40
C GLU A 269 1.49 7.17 1.21
N SER A 270 1.64 6.63 0.00
CA SER A 270 1.26 5.27 -0.39
C SER A 270 2.44 4.29 -0.40
N VAL A 271 3.63 4.69 0.08
CA VAL A 271 4.85 3.86 0.03
C VAL A 271 4.71 2.49 0.73
N LEU A 272 3.80 2.38 1.70
CA LEU A 272 3.53 1.10 2.38
C LEU A 272 2.56 0.19 1.64
N MET A 273 1.81 0.70 0.66
CA MET A 273 0.79 -0.09 -0.05
C MET A 273 1.37 -1.33 -0.76
N PRO A 274 2.55 -1.26 -1.41
CA PRO A 274 3.14 -2.45 -2.02
C PRO A 274 3.59 -3.51 -1.01
N PHE A 275 3.86 -3.16 0.26
CA PHE A 275 4.20 -4.15 1.28
C PHE A 275 3.04 -5.11 1.59
N ASP A 276 1.79 -4.71 1.34
CA ASP A 276 0.64 -5.61 1.47
C ASP A 276 0.66 -6.76 0.46
N ILE A 277 1.42 -6.65 -0.64
CA ILE A 277 1.61 -7.77 -1.56
C ILE A 277 2.36 -8.92 -0.87
N TYR A 278 3.28 -8.62 0.04
CA TYR A 278 3.94 -9.66 0.84
C TYR A 278 2.97 -10.32 1.83
N ASN A 279 2.04 -9.55 2.41
CA ASN A 279 0.98 -10.11 3.25
C ASN A 279 0.12 -11.11 2.46
N ASP A 280 -0.26 -10.77 1.23
CA ASP A 280 -1.01 -11.67 0.35
C ASP A 280 -0.21 -12.92 -0.02
N ALA A 281 1.06 -12.73 -0.45
CA ALA A 281 1.92 -13.84 -0.84
C ALA A 281 2.15 -14.80 0.33
N ALA A 282 2.37 -14.28 1.55
CA ALA A 282 2.53 -15.08 2.75
C ALA A 282 1.26 -15.86 3.09
N GLN A 283 0.09 -15.22 2.97
CA GLN A 283 -1.20 -15.89 3.18
C GLN A 283 -1.40 -17.02 2.16
N GLN A 284 -1.10 -16.78 0.87
CA GLN A 284 -1.16 -17.80 -0.18
C GLN A 284 -0.19 -18.96 0.09
N ALA A 285 1.06 -18.66 0.46
CA ALA A 285 2.09 -19.65 0.76
C ALA A 285 1.66 -20.59 1.90
N LEU A 286 1.08 -20.04 2.98
CA LEU A 286 0.67 -20.79 4.16
C LEU A 286 -0.66 -21.55 3.97
N THR A 287 -1.68 -20.91 3.39
CA THR A 287 -3.05 -21.45 3.38
C THR A 287 -3.43 -22.17 2.10
N VAL A 288 -2.91 -21.73 0.95
CA VAL A 288 -3.22 -22.30 -0.37
C VAL A 288 -2.16 -23.31 -0.77
N LEU A 289 -0.90 -22.87 -0.88
CA LEU A 289 0.22 -23.71 -1.32
C LEU A 289 0.70 -24.67 -0.22
N LYS A 290 0.51 -24.29 1.04
CA LYS A 290 0.92 -25.03 2.25
C LYS A 290 2.41 -25.39 2.23
N GLN A 291 3.23 -24.47 1.74
CA GLN A 291 4.69 -24.63 1.67
C GLN A 291 5.37 -23.68 2.64
N ARG A 292 6.12 -24.26 3.59
CA ARG A 292 6.84 -23.47 4.60
C ARG A 292 8.00 -22.68 4.01
N PHE A 293 8.78 -23.29 3.12
CA PHE A 293 9.96 -22.64 2.56
C PHE A 293 9.62 -21.35 1.81
N LEU A 294 8.48 -21.30 1.11
CA LEU A 294 7.99 -20.08 0.46
C LEU A 294 7.74 -18.96 1.48
N TYR A 295 7.14 -19.28 2.63
CA TYR A 295 6.96 -18.30 3.69
C TYR A 295 8.29 -17.84 4.28
N ASP A 296 9.23 -18.77 4.52
CA ASP A 296 10.55 -18.44 5.05
C ASP A 296 11.32 -17.49 4.09
N GLU A 297 11.19 -17.68 2.78
CA GLU A 297 11.75 -16.78 1.75
C GLU A 297 11.06 -15.41 1.72
N ILE A 298 9.73 -15.37 1.79
CA ILE A 298 8.97 -14.12 1.88
C ILE A 298 9.37 -13.34 3.12
N GLU A 299 9.48 -14.00 4.27
CA GLU A 299 9.87 -13.38 5.54
C GLU A 299 11.28 -12.80 5.46
N ALA A 300 12.25 -13.56 4.94
CA ALA A 300 13.62 -13.09 4.77
C ALA A 300 13.72 -11.89 3.81
N GLU A 301 12.97 -11.90 2.71
CA GLU A 301 12.93 -10.78 1.77
C GLU A 301 12.29 -9.54 2.40
N VAL A 302 11.18 -9.71 3.12
CA VAL A 302 10.50 -8.60 3.82
C VAL A 302 11.41 -7.99 4.87
N ASP A 303 12.11 -8.78 5.68
CA ASP A 303 13.02 -8.27 6.71
C ASP A 303 14.10 -7.37 6.08
N HIS A 304 14.74 -7.84 5.00
CA HIS A 304 15.77 -7.06 4.32
C HIS A 304 15.21 -5.81 3.62
N CYS A 305 14.07 -5.94 2.93
CA CYS A 305 13.41 -4.84 2.23
C CYS A 305 12.90 -3.78 3.21
N PHE A 306 12.33 -4.18 4.34
CA PHE A 306 11.78 -3.25 5.32
C PHE A 306 12.89 -2.44 6.02
N ASP A 307 14.01 -3.08 6.38
CA ASP A 307 15.19 -2.38 6.89
C ASP A 307 15.73 -1.35 5.89
N THR A 308 15.87 -1.76 4.62
CA THR A 308 16.31 -0.88 3.53
C THR A 308 15.33 0.27 3.31
N PHE A 309 14.03 0.01 3.37
CA PHE A 309 12.97 1.00 3.27
C PHE A 309 13.06 2.05 4.39
N VAL A 310 13.19 1.62 5.66
CA VAL A 310 13.30 2.56 6.79
C VAL A 310 14.55 3.42 6.66
N ALA A 311 15.67 2.85 6.23
CA ALA A 311 16.90 3.59 6.00
C ALA A 311 16.71 4.67 4.90
N LYS A 312 16.26 4.29 3.71
CA LYS A 312 16.04 5.21 2.58
C LYS A 312 14.97 6.27 2.88
N LEU A 313 13.89 5.89 3.54
CA LEU A 313 12.84 6.82 3.95
C LEU A 313 13.39 7.88 4.91
N CYS A 314 14.15 7.46 5.93
CA CYS A 314 14.77 8.38 6.88
C CYS A 314 15.77 9.31 6.20
N GLU A 315 16.60 8.81 5.30
CA GLU A 315 17.52 9.66 4.51
C GLU A 315 16.77 10.70 3.69
N THR A 316 15.65 10.32 3.06
CA THR A 316 14.79 11.22 2.29
C THR A 316 14.16 12.30 3.17
N ILE A 317 13.59 11.91 4.33
CA ILE A 317 13.00 12.84 5.30
C ILE A 317 14.05 13.82 5.81
N PHE A 318 15.21 13.31 6.23
CA PHE A 318 16.30 14.11 6.77
C PHE A 318 16.79 15.13 5.74
N THR A 319 17.02 14.69 4.51
CA THR A 319 17.47 15.54 3.41
C THR A 319 16.45 16.63 3.08
N TYR A 320 15.16 16.27 3.02
CA TYR A 320 14.08 17.22 2.76
C TYR A 320 14.01 18.33 3.83
N TYR A 321 13.93 17.94 5.11
CA TYR A 321 13.78 18.90 6.20
C TYR A 321 15.06 19.73 6.44
N LYS A 322 16.25 19.15 6.25
CA LYS A 322 17.52 19.89 6.30
C LYS A 322 17.60 20.92 5.18
N SER A 323 17.20 20.55 3.96
CA SER A 323 17.17 21.47 2.81
C SER A 323 16.14 22.58 3.02
N TRP A 324 14.96 22.26 3.58
CA TRP A 324 13.95 23.24 3.93
C TRP A 324 14.45 24.24 4.99
N ALA A 325 15.08 23.75 6.07
CA ALA A 325 15.64 24.61 7.09
C ALA A 325 16.77 25.52 6.56
N ALA A 326 17.64 24.99 5.69
CA ALA A 326 18.70 25.76 5.06
C ALA A 326 18.14 26.87 4.15
N ARG A 327 17.08 26.58 3.38
CA ARG A 327 16.38 27.56 2.55
C ARG A 327 15.77 28.68 3.38
N ASP A 328 15.10 28.35 4.49
CA ASP A 328 14.45 29.33 5.37
C ASP A 328 15.44 30.34 5.98
N LEU A 329 16.68 29.90 6.22
CA LEU A 329 17.74 30.72 6.81
C LEU A 329 18.64 31.41 5.77
N LEU A 330 18.42 31.16 4.47
CA LEU A 330 19.22 31.75 3.40
C LEU A 330 18.83 33.22 3.20
N ASP A 331 19.82 34.10 3.03
CA ASP A 331 19.58 35.54 2.84
C ASP A 331 18.75 35.79 1.56
N PRO A 332 17.57 36.45 1.67
CA PRO A 332 16.77 36.81 0.50
C PRO A 332 17.52 37.70 -0.50
N SER A 333 18.45 38.53 -0.04
CA SER A 333 19.26 39.41 -0.89
C SER A 333 20.19 38.60 -1.79
N PHE A 334 20.74 37.50 -1.25
CA PHE A 334 21.53 36.55 -2.02
C PHE A 334 20.67 35.84 -3.07
N LEU A 335 19.47 35.39 -2.72
CA LEU A 335 18.55 34.75 -3.66
C LEU A 335 18.13 35.67 -4.81
N PHE A 336 17.96 36.97 -4.54
CA PHE A 336 17.65 37.97 -5.57
C PHE A 336 18.83 38.25 -6.50
N ALA A 337 20.06 38.16 -6.00
CA ALA A 337 21.27 38.44 -6.76
C ALA A 337 21.73 37.26 -7.64
N VAL A 338 21.20 36.06 -7.43
CA VAL A 338 21.63 34.84 -8.12
C VAL A 338 20.67 34.48 -9.25
N ASP A 339 21.20 34.35 -10.47
CA ASP A 339 20.43 34.01 -11.67
C ASP A 339 19.76 32.61 -11.61
N ASN A 340 20.26 31.71 -10.75
CA ASN A 340 19.81 30.32 -10.61
C ASN A 340 19.03 30.06 -9.31
N GLY A 341 18.13 30.97 -8.92
CA GLY A 341 17.31 30.83 -7.71
C GLY A 341 16.49 29.53 -7.63
N GLU A 342 16.14 28.94 -8.78
CA GLU A 342 15.40 27.67 -8.87
C GLU A 342 16.12 26.49 -8.20
N LYS A 343 17.45 26.51 -8.16
CA LYS A 343 18.27 25.45 -7.53
C LYS A 343 18.05 25.35 -6.02
N TYR A 344 17.61 26.44 -5.39
CA TYR A 344 17.34 26.51 -3.94
C TYR A 344 15.85 26.28 -3.63
N LEU A 345 15.06 25.88 -4.63
CA LEU A 345 13.68 25.47 -4.43
C LEU A 345 13.62 24.06 -3.84
N VAL A 346 12.94 23.95 -2.70
CA VAL A 346 12.65 22.66 -2.07
C VAL A 346 11.21 22.30 -2.41
N GLN A 347 11.01 21.22 -3.16
CA GLN A 347 9.67 20.76 -3.48
C GLN A 347 8.97 20.23 -2.22
N PRO A 348 7.71 20.63 -1.96
CA PRO A 348 7.01 20.22 -0.75
C PRO A 348 6.70 18.72 -0.77
N MET A 349 7.08 18.04 0.32
CA MET A 349 6.82 16.61 0.54
C MET A 349 5.78 16.42 1.65
N ARG A 350 5.06 15.28 1.63
CA ARG A 350 3.98 14.99 2.59
C ARG A 350 4.29 13.77 3.45
N PHE A 351 4.98 13.99 4.57
CA PHE A 351 5.33 12.92 5.52
C PHE A 351 4.33 12.75 6.69
N ASN A 352 3.36 13.66 6.82
CA ASN A 352 2.46 13.73 7.98
C ASN A 352 1.67 12.45 8.23
N ALA A 353 1.26 11.74 7.17
CA ALA A 353 0.58 10.46 7.30
C ALA A 353 1.52 9.40 7.90
N LEU A 354 2.76 9.31 7.40
CA LEU A 354 3.77 8.36 7.86
C LEU A 354 4.17 8.59 9.31
N PHE A 355 4.31 9.85 9.74
CA PHE A 355 4.62 10.19 11.13
C PHE A 355 3.50 9.82 12.13
N LYS A 356 2.28 9.59 11.64
CA LYS A 356 1.15 9.16 12.47
C LYS A 356 0.98 7.64 12.52
N MET A 357 1.75 6.89 11.72
CA MET A 357 1.64 5.43 11.65
C MET A 357 2.38 4.76 12.81
N THR A 358 1.61 4.26 13.78
CA THR A 358 2.14 3.51 14.94
C THR A 358 1.90 2.01 14.85
N ARG A 359 1.07 1.56 13.89
CA ARG A 359 0.66 0.15 13.76
C ARG A 359 0.56 -0.24 12.29
N VAL A 360 1.70 -0.53 11.68
CA VAL A 360 1.79 -1.14 10.35
C VAL A 360 1.70 -2.66 10.52
N LYS A 361 0.73 -3.30 9.86
CA LYS A 361 0.60 -4.77 9.91
C LYS A 361 1.37 -5.40 8.76
N LEU A 362 2.36 -6.23 9.08
CA LEU A 362 3.19 -6.90 8.09
C LEU A 362 3.59 -8.28 8.59
N LEU A 363 3.28 -9.32 7.81
CA LEU A 363 3.50 -10.74 8.14
C LEU A 363 3.01 -11.11 9.55
N GLY A 364 1.83 -10.59 9.93
CA GLY A 364 1.23 -10.79 11.26
C GLY A 364 1.82 -9.95 12.40
N ARG A 365 2.94 -9.24 12.16
CA ARG A 365 3.58 -8.34 13.12
C ARG A 365 2.89 -6.97 13.11
N SER A 366 2.99 -6.22 14.21
CA SER A 366 2.53 -4.83 14.31
C SER A 366 3.74 -3.92 14.55
N ILE A 367 4.16 -3.20 13.52
CA ILE A 367 5.37 -2.39 13.51
C ILE A 367 5.01 -0.92 13.80
N ASP A 368 5.72 -0.30 14.75
CA ASP A 368 5.62 1.13 15.03
C ASP A 368 6.60 1.92 14.16
N LEU A 369 6.14 2.33 12.98
CA LEU A 369 6.94 3.08 12.02
C LEU A 369 7.38 4.43 12.57
N ARG A 370 6.51 5.13 13.31
CA ARG A 370 6.85 6.40 13.96
C ARG A 370 8.03 6.24 14.92
N CYS A 371 8.05 5.19 15.72
CA CYS A 371 9.15 4.90 16.64
C CYS A 371 10.46 4.64 15.89
N LEU A 372 10.42 3.81 14.84
CA LEU A 372 11.60 3.52 14.00
C LEU A 372 12.18 4.78 13.34
N ILE A 373 11.31 5.63 12.77
CA ILE A 373 11.73 6.91 12.20
C ILE A 373 12.36 7.79 13.29
N SER A 374 11.72 7.92 14.45
CA SER A 374 12.22 8.78 15.55
C SER A 374 13.60 8.34 16.04
N GLN A 375 13.81 7.04 16.24
CA GLN A 375 15.10 6.47 16.62
C GLN A 375 16.19 6.76 15.58
N ARG A 376 15.87 6.59 14.29
CA ARG A 376 16.83 6.85 13.21
C ARG A 376 17.15 8.34 13.07
N MET A 377 16.16 9.22 13.22
CA MET A 377 16.37 10.68 13.22
C MET A 377 17.33 11.09 14.34
N ASN A 378 17.11 10.60 15.56
CA ASN A 378 17.99 10.84 16.70
C ASN A 378 19.46 10.45 16.42
N LYS A 379 19.68 9.32 15.74
CA LYS A 379 21.01 8.88 15.31
C LYS A 379 21.60 9.81 14.25
N MET A 380 20.83 10.17 13.22
CA MET A 380 21.29 11.02 12.13
C MET A 380 21.64 12.45 12.58
N PHE A 381 20.92 13.00 13.58
CA PHE A 381 21.27 14.29 14.19
C PHE A 381 22.64 14.26 14.87
N ARG A 382 22.93 13.19 15.64
CA ARG A 382 24.23 12.98 16.29
C ARG A 382 25.35 12.85 15.26
N GLU A 383 25.15 12.01 14.24
CA GLU A 383 26.12 11.85 13.14
C GLU A 383 26.37 13.16 12.38
N ASN A 384 25.35 14.00 12.19
CA ASN A 384 25.54 15.30 11.55
C ASN A 384 26.30 16.27 12.44
N LEU A 385 26.03 16.33 13.75
CA LEU A 385 26.79 17.18 14.67
C LEU A 385 28.25 16.72 14.77
N GLU A 386 28.49 15.42 14.83
CA GLU A 386 29.83 14.84 14.81
C GLU A 386 30.60 15.31 13.57
N PHE A 387 30.00 15.18 12.39
CA PHE A 387 30.58 15.67 11.14
C PHE A 387 30.87 17.19 11.17
N LEU A 388 29.98 18.00 11.76
CA LEU A 388 30.19 19.44 11.89
C LEU A 388 31.37 19.77 12.80
N PHE A 389 31.54 19.04 13.90
CA PHE A 389 32.68 19.22 14.79
C PHE A 389 34.00 18.76 14.14
N ASP A 390 34.02 17.59 13.49
CA ASP A 390 35.19 17.11 12.73
C ASP A 390 35.61 18.11 11.63
N ARG A 391 34.64 18.73 10.96
CA ARG A 391 34.86 19.76 9.97
C ARG A 391 35.46 21.04 10.56
N PHE A 392 35.05 21.43 11.76
CA PHE A 392 35.62 22.58 12.46
C PHE A 392 37.05 22.28 12.94
N GLU A 393 37.29 21.08 13.46
CA GLU A 393 38.60 20.65 13.97
C GLU A 393 39.69 20.54 12.90
N SER A 394 39.29 20.38 11.64
CA SER A 394 40.19 20.37 10.49
C SER A 394 40.48 21.77 9.91
N GLN A 395 39.84 22.83 10.42
CA GLN A 395 39.97 24.20 9.93
C GLN A 395 40.55 25.15 10.99
N ASP A 396 40.73 26.43 10.62
CA ASP A 396 41.17 27.47 11.56
C ASP A 396 40.02 28.06 12.38
N ILE A 397 40.36 28.90 13.36
CA ILE A 397 39.37 29.53 14.25
C ILE A 397 38.32 30.37 13.50
N CYS A 398 38.60 30.85 12.29
CA CYS A 398 37.63 31.63 11.51
C CYS A 398 36.44 30.78 11.06
N ALA A 399 36.59 29.46 10.97
CA ALA A 399 35.52 28.52 10.64
C ALA A 399 34.42 28.43 11.73
N ILE A 400 34.61 29.06 12.91
CA ILE A 400 33.60 29.07 13.96
C ILE A 400 32.29 29.72 13.50
N VAL A 401 32.35 30.71 12.61
CA VAL A 401 31.17 31.37 12.03
C VAL A 401 30.42 30.41 11.10
N GLU A 402 31.15 29.59 10.34
CA GLU A 402 30.54 28.54 9.52
C GLU A 402 29.86 27.48 10.41
N LEU A 403 30.56 27.01 11.45
CA LEU A 403 30.02 26.06 12.42
C LEU A 403 28.74 26.57 13.08
N GLU A 404 28.73 27.82 13.55
CA GLU A 404 27.55 28.45 14.16
C GLU A 404 26.36 28.45 13.19
N ASN A 405 26.58 28.85 11.93
CA ASN A 405 25.53 28.85 10.91
C ASN A 405 25.00 27.44 10.62
N LEU A 406 25.88 26.44 10.53
CA LEU A 406 25.49 25.05 10.27
C LEU A 406 24.73 24.44 11.46
N ILE A 407 25.12 24.74 12.70
CA ILE A 407 24.38 24.35 13.91
C ILE A 407 23.02 25.02 13.95
N ASN A 408 22.93 26.31 13.58
CA ASN A 408 21.66 27.04 13.53
C ASN A 408 20.69 26.42 12.50
N ILE A 409 21.19 25.99 11.33
CA ILE A 409 20.41 25.21 10.36
C ILE A 409 19.90 23.91 10.98
N LEU A 410 20.78 23.16 11.64
CA LEU A 410 20.41 21.88 12.26
C LEU A 410 19.39 22.06 13.40
N LYS A 411 19.50 23.14 14.17
CA LYS A 411 18.55 23.51 15.23
C LYS A 411 17.18 23.92 14.67
N HIS A 412 17.15 24.71 13.59
CA HIS A 412 15.89 25.07 12.92
C HIS A 412 15.23 23.83 12.30
N PHE A 413 16.02 22.97 11.65
CA PHE A 413 15.56 21.66 11.17
C PHE A 413 14.94 20.82 12.30
N HIS A 414 15.64 20.65 13.42
CA HIS A 414 15.12 19.93 14.59
C HIS A 414 13.78 20.49 15.07
N LYS A 415 13.65 21.83 15.11
CA LYS A 415 12.40 22.50 15.49
C LYS A 415 11.26 22.25 14.51
N LEU A 416 11.53 22.15 13.20
CA LEU A 416 10.53 21.82 12.20
C LEU A 416 10.05 20.38 12.39
N LEU A 417 10.98 19.42 12.54
CA LEU A 417 10.66 18.00 12.65
C LEU A 417 9.97 17.64 13.98
N SER A 418 10.36 18.29 15.07
CA SER A 418 9.79 18.08 16.42
C SER A 418 8.31 18.45 16.53
N ARG A 419 7.74 19.12 15.52
CA ARG A 419 6.29 19.40 15.46
C ARG A 419 5.48 18.14 15.22
N ASP A 420 6.02 17.22 14.41
CA ASP A 420 5.32 16.03 13.95
C ASP A 420 5.88 14.73 14.55
N LEU A 421 7.16 14.73 14.94
CA LEU A 421 7.84 13.59 15.56
C LEU A 421 8.29 13.90 16.98
N THR A 422 8.34 12.85 17.79
CA THR A 422 8.89 12.87 19.15
C THR A 422 10.34 12.41 19.12
N ILE A 423 11.26 13.37 19.15
CA ILE A 423 12.72 13.17 19.14
C ILE A 423 13.34 13.80 20.39
N ASP A 424 14.59 13.43 20.70
CA ASP A 424 15.29 13.98 21.87
C ASP A 424 15.44 15.50 21.71
N SER A 425 15.44 16.26 22.80
CA SER A 425 15.62 17.72 22.70
C SER A 425 16.98 18.07 22.10
N PHE A 426 17.02 19.08 21.24
CA PHE A 426 18.26 19.50 20.58
C PHE A 426 19.37 19.84 21.59
N ASP A 427 19.04 20.50 22.69
CA ASP A 427 20.04 20.92 23.69
C ASP A 427 20.70 19.72 24.38
N LEU A 428 19.96 18.62 24.59
CA LEU A 428 20.54 17.36 25.08
C LEU A 428 21.45 16.73 24.04
N ILE A 429 20.98 16.59 22.79
CA ILE A 429 21.79 16.02 21.70
C ILE A 429 23.08 16.85 21.52
N PHE A 430 22.97 18.17 21.53
CA PHE A 430 24.10 19.08 21.36
C PHE A 430 25.09 18.99 22.53
N SER A 431 24.59 18.95 23.77
CA SER A 431 25.43 18.81 24.96
C SER A 431 26.16 17.45 24.98
N GLU A 432 25.51 16.40 24.49
CA GLU A 432 26.09 15.06 24.32
C GLU A 432 27.28 15.12 23.36
N MET A 433 27.08 15.70 22.18
CA MET A 433 28.12 15.79 21.14
C MET A 433 29.23 16.79 21.50
N GLN A 434 28.97 17.74 22.40
CA GLN A 434 30.02 18.60 22.99
C GLN A 434 30.83 17.91 24.10
N GLU A 435 30.51 16.66 24.44
CA GLU A 435 31.07 15.91 25.57
C GLU A 435 30.84 16.60 26.93
N ASN A 436 29.74 17.35 27.06
CA ASN A 436 29.46 18.22 28.21
C ASN A 436 28.37 17.67 29.15
N ILE A 437 28.08 16.37 29.08
CA ILE A 437 27.05 15.73 29.92
C ILE A 437 27.65 15.10 31.19
N SER A 438 28.91 14.69 31.15
CA SER A 438 29.56 14.06 32.30
C SER A 438 29.85 15.07 33.39
N LEU A 439 29.63 14.69 34.65
CA LEU A 439 30.00 15.48 35.84
C LEU A 439 31.52 15.75 35.93
N VAL A 440 32.33 15.03 35.14
CA VAL A 440 33.79 15.14 35.11
C VAL A 440 34.29 15.95 33.89
N SER A 441 33.40 16.37 32.99
CA SER A 441 33.75 17.19 31.82
C SER A 441 33.86 18.66 32.23
N TYR A 442 35.06 19.11 32.58
CA TYR A 442 35.33 20.50 32.95
C TYR A 442 35.52 21.43 31.74
N SER A 443 35.61 20.88 30.53
CA SER A 443 35.73 21.63 29.26
C SER A 443 34.96 20.90 28.17
N SER A 444 34.26 21.65 27.31
CA SER A 444 33.61 21.08 26.12
C SER A 444 34.62 20.87 24.99
N ARG A 445 34.29 19.95 24.06
CA ARG A 445 35.04 19.70 22.81
C ARG A 445 35.31 21.01 22.06
N LEU A 446 34.28 21.85 21.93
CA LEU A 446 34.37 23.15 21.26
C LEU A 446 35.33 24.12 21.98
N ALA A 447 35.22 24.24 23.32
CA ALA A 447 36.08 25.14 24.08
C ALA A 447 37.56 24.73 24.00
N TYR A 448 37.82 23.42 24.07
CA TYR A 448 39.16 22.86 23.91
C TYR A 448 39.74 23.16 22.52
N GLN A 449 38.95 22.97 21.46
CA GLN A 449 39.39 23.25 20.10
C GLN A 449 39.68 24.74 19.87
N ILE A 450 38.80 25.63 20.37
CA ILE A 450 39.01 27.09 20.30
C ILE A 450 40.32 27.47 21.00
N TRP A 451 40.57 26.92 22.19
CA TRP A 451 41.79 27.19 22.92
C TRP A 451 43.04 26.70 22.19
N THR A 452 42.98 25.51 21.61
CA THR A 452 44.06 24.91 20.81
C THR A 452 44.38 25.77 19.59
N GLU A 453 43.38 26.22 18.84
CA GLU A 453 43.58 27.12 17.69
C GLU A 453 44.05 28.53 18.12
N MET A 454 43.59 29.02 19.27
CA MET A 454 44.08 30.28 19.84
C MET A 454 45.58 30.24 20.10
N GLN A 455 46.07 29.17 20.73
CA GLN A 455 47.48 28.99 21.07
C GLN A 455 48.35 28.71 19.83
N ASN A 456 47.89 27.84 18.94
CA ASN A 456 48.72 27.28 17.88
C ASN A 456 48.67 28.06 16.56
N ASP A 457 47.59 28.81 16.28
CA ASP A 457 47.44 29.56 15.03
C ASP A 457 47.14 31.05 15.26
N PHE A 458 46.11 31.39 16.06
CA PHE A 458 45.67 32.78 16.17
C PHE A 458 46.74 33.71 16.75
N LEU A 459 47.23 33.43 17.97
CA LEU A 459 48.24 34.25 18.64
C LEU A 459 49.56 34.37 17.88
N PRO A 460 50.14 33.30 17.29
CA PRO A 460 51.39 33.42 16.54
C PRO A 460 51.23 34.04 15.15
N ASN A 461 50.08 33.86 14.48
CA ASN A 461 49.93 34.19 13.06
C ASN A 461 49.03 35.38 12.75
N PHE A 462 48.30 35.98 13.71
CA PHE A 462 47.41 37.11 13.46
C PHE A 462 47.92 38.43 14.06
N ILE A 463 47.62 39.54 13.37
CA ILE A 463 47.98 40.91 13.77
C ILE A 463 46.70 41.75 13.85
N LEU A 464 46.55 42.54 14.91
CA LEU A 464 45.44 43.48 15.06
C LEU A 464 45.67 44.74 14.20
N CYS A 465 44.78 44.97 13.23
CA CYS A 465 44.70 46.25 12.55
C CYS A 465 43.84 47.22 13.37
N ASN A 466 44.48 48.18 14.04
CA ASN A 466 43.80 49.12 14.93
C ASN A 466 42.80 50.04 14.19
N THR A 467 43.00 50.27 12.89
CA THR A 467 42.08 51.12 12.09
C THR A 467 40.76 50.42 11.78
N THR A 468 40.79 49.14 11.43
CA THR A 468 39.59 48.36 11.07
C THR A 468 39.02 47.56 12.24
N GLN A 469 39.74 47.51 13.37
CA GLN A 469 39.41 46.66 14.53
C GLN A 469 39.24 45.19 14.14
N ARG A 470 40.09 44.71 13.22
CA ARG A 470 40.08 43.32 12.73
C ARG A 470 41.46 42.71 12.84
N PHE A 471 41.50 41.42 13.16
CA PHE A 471 42.71 40.62 13.06
C PHE A 471 42.91 40.14 11.62
N VAL A 472 44.14 40.21 11.13
CA VAL A 472 44.53 39.73 9.80
C VAL A 472 45.74 38.82 9.91
N ARG A 473 45.82 37.79 9.06
CA ARG A 473 46.98 36.89 9.04
C ARG A 473 48.25 37.67 8.66
N SER A 474 49.31 37.44 9.41
CA SER A 474 50.65 37.98 9.18
C SER A 474 51.21 37.42 7.86
N PRO A 475 51.78 38.26 6.98
CA PRO A 475 52.47 37.78 5.78
C PRO A 475 53.81 37.08 6.10
N LYS A 476 54.31 37.19 7.33
CA LYS A 476 55.52 36.49 7.81
C LYS A 476 55.10 35.29 8.66
N LEU A 477 54.96 34.13 8.01
CA LEU A 477 54.70 32.85 8.69
C LEU A 477 55.86 32.55 9.65
N SER A 478 55.59 32.66 10.95
CA SER A 478 56.57 32.40 12.00
C SER A 478 56.22 31.08 12.67
N GLY A 479 56.50 29.95 12.00
CA GLY A 479 56.26 28.63 12.60
C GLY A 479 56.09 27.49 11.61
N VAL A 480 56.42 26.27 12.08
CA VAL A 480 56.13 24.99 11.41
C VAL A 480 54.59 24.85 11.32
N PRO A 481 54.00 24.55 10.15
CA PRO A 481 52.56 24.36 10.04
C PRO A 481 52.13 23.20 10.94
N VAL A 482 51.21 23.47 11.85
CA VAL A 482 50.59 22.41 12.67
C VAL A 482 49.79 21.51 11.74
N GLN A 483 50.09 20.22 11.77
CA GLN A 483 49.41 19.24 10.92
C GLN A 483 47.97 19.06 11.42
N LYS A 484 47.01 19.55 10.63
CA LYS A 484 45.57 19.42 10.92
C LYS A 484 45.05 18.06 10.44
N PRO A 485 43.99 17.53 11.08
CA PRO A 485 43.29 16.36 10.58
C PRO A 485 42.72 16.62 9.19
N SER A 486 42.57 15.57 8.38
CA SER A 486 41.99 15.70 7.05
C SER A 486 40.52 16.09 7.13
N MET A 487 40.09 17.02 6.27
CA MET A 487 38.69 17.41 6.14
C MET A 487 37.80 16.18 5.86
N PRO A 488 36.71 15.99 6.63
CA PRO A 488 35.79 14.89 6.40
C PRO A 488 35.05 15.08 5.07
N TYR A 489 34.81 13.99 4.36
CA TYR A 489 34.07 14.00 3.09
C TYR A 489 32.57 14.20 3.35
N ALA A 490 31.98 15.26 2.79
CA ALA A 490 30.54 15.49 2.84
C ALA A 490 29.82 14.59 1.83
N LYS A 491 28.75 13.91 2.25
CA LYS A 491 27.82 13.21 1.35
C LYS A 491 26.80 14.16 0.74
#